data_AF-A0A2N2TEP8-F1
#
_entry.id   AF-A0A2N2TEP8-F1
#
_cell.length_a   1.000
_cell.length_b   1.000
_cell.length_c   1.000
_cell.angle_alpha   90.00
_cell.angle_beta   90.00
_cell.angle_gamma   90.00
#
_symmetry.space_group_name_H-M   'P 1'
#
loop_
_entity.id
_entity.type
_entity.pdbx_description
1 polymer ?
#
loop_
_entity_poly.entity_id
_entity_poly.type
_entity_poly.pdbx_seq_one_letter_code
_entity_poly.pdbx_strand_id
1 'polypeptide(L)' 'VYLNVIEWGNGIYGAEAAARRYYKTAAANLNRDQAAQMAAMVPNPRLYEHNRGSRTYQRRVAVIKRYMDYSQVPR' A
#
# COMPACT_ATOMS: atom_id res chain seq x y z
N VAL A 1 -13.10 10.62 7.10
CA VAL A 1 -14.16 10.07 6.22
C VAL A 1 -13.62 9.56 4.87
N TYR A 2 -12.47 10.05 4.37
CA TYR A 2 -11.92 9.70 3.04
C TYR A 2 -11.04 8.42 2.92
N LEU A 3 -10.80 7.68 4.02
CA LEU A 3 -9.89 6.52 4.02
C LEU A 3 -10.61 5.15 4.05
N ASN A 4 -11.94 5.12 4.21
CA ASN A 4 -12.74 3.89 4.24
C ASN A 4 -13.25 3.45 2.86
N VAL A 5 -12.96 4.20 1.80
CA VAL A 5 -13.49 3.98 0.44
C VAL A 5 -12.37 3.72 -0.60
N ILE A 6 -11.11 3.61 -0.15
CA ILE A 6 -10.00 3.29 -1.05
C ILE A 6 -9.95 1.78 -1.30
N GLU A 7 -10.25 1.43 -2.55
CA GLU A 7 -10.08 0.10 -3.12
C GLU A 7 -8.59 -0.15 -3.40
N TRP A 8 -8.04 -1.25 -2.87
CA TRP A 8 -6.62 -1.63 -3.03
C TRP A 8 -6.42 -2.70 -4.11
N GLY A 9 -7.51 -3.18 -4.71
CA GLY A 9 -7.60 -4.23 -5.72
C GLY A 9 -9.08 -4.64 -5.89
N ASN A 10 -9.42 -5.43 -6.90
CA ASN A 10 -10.82 -5.76 -7.23
C ASN A 10 -11.60 -6.29 -6.01
N GLY A 11 -12.44 -5.45 -5.42
CA GLY A 11 -13.25 -5.80 -4.24
C GLY A 11 -12.51 -5.81 -2.90
N ILE A 12 -11.29 -5.26 -2.81
CA ILE A 12 -10.51 -5.19 -1.57
C ILE A 12 -10.61 -3.79 -0.98
N TYR A 13 -11.36 -3.67 0.10
CA TYR A 13 -11.59 -2.40 0.80
C TYR A 13 -10.86 -2.39 2.15
N GLY A 14 -10.09 -1.34 2.38
CA GLY A 14 -9.37 -1.14 3.63
C GLY A 14 -8.01 -1.86 3.72
N ALA A 15 -7.12 -1.29 4.53
CA ALA A 15 -5.74 -1.76 4.67
C ALA A 15 -5.64 -3.17 5.28
N GLU A 16 -6.54 -3.54 6.20
CA GLU A 16 -6.55 -4.86 6.82
C GLU A 16 -6.86 -5.98 5.81
N ALA A 17 -7.89 -5.81 4.97
CA ALA A 17 -8.23 -6.77 3.94
C ALA A 17 -7.09 -6.92 2.92
N ALA A 18 -6.46 -5.81 2.52
CA ALA A 18 -5.33 -5.82 1.60
C ALA A 18 -4.08 -6.47 2.20
N ALA A 19 -3.77 -6.22 3.49
CA ALA A 19 -2.66 -6.85 4.20
C ALA A 19 -2.81 -8.37 4.24
N ARG A 20 -4.03 -8.85 4.57
CA ARG A 20 -4.34 -10.28 4.58
C ARG A 20 -4.25 -10.89 3.19
N ARG A 21 -4.78 -10.21 2.16
CA ARG A 21 -4.79 -10.71 0.79
C ARG A 21 -3.40 -10.83 0.17
N TYR A 22 -2.53 -9.85 0.40
CA TYR A 22 -1.24 -9.73 -0.29
C TYR A 22 -0.06 -10.25 0.52
N TYR A 23 -0.13 -10.17 1.85
CA TYR A 23 1.00 -10.51 2.73
C TYR A 23 0.64 -11.52 3.81
N LYS A 24 -0.61 -12.01 3.85
CA LYS A 24 -1.12 -12.99 4.84
C LYS A 24 -0.84 -12.58 6.29
N THR A 25 -0.89 -11.27 6.56
CA THR A 25 -0.65 -10.69 7.89
C THR A 25 -1.67 -9.60 8.21
N ALA A 26 -1.73 -9.17 9.46
CA ALA A 26 -2.53 -8.01 9.87
C ALA A 26 -1.87 -6.71 9.41
N ALA A 27 -2.65 -5.65 9.15
CA ALA A 27 -2.12 -4.35 8.74
C ALA A 27 -1.15 -3.76 9.76
N ALA A 28 -1.38 -4.02 11.05
CA ALA A 28 -0.50 -3.61 12.15
C ALA A 28 0.88 -4.28 12.11
N ASN A 29 1.00 -5.44 11.44
CA ASN A 29 2.23 -6.22 11.35
C ASN A 29 2.96 -6.00 10.01
N LEU A 30 2.48 -5.09 9.17
CA LEU A 30 3.17 -4.77 7.92
C LEU A 30 4.50 -4.11 8.23
N ASN A 31 5.57 -4.61 7.62
CA ASN A 31 6.82 -3.90 7.63
C ASN A 31 6.75 -2.67 6.71
N ARG A 32 7.74 -1.80 6.84
CA ARG A 32 7.84 -0.53 6.12
C ARG A 32 7.74 -0.68 4.59
N ASP A 33 8.31 -1.76 4.07
CA ASP A 33 8.32 -2.04 2.64
C ASP A 33 6.95 -2.49 2.13
N GLN A 34 6.28 -3.35 2.88
CA GLN A 34 4.94 -3.82 2.57
C GLN A 34 3.92 -2.67 2.65
N ALA A 35 4.04 -1.81 3.66
CA ALA A 35 3.20 -0.63 3.80
C ALA A 35 3.38 0.36 2.63
N ALA A 36 4.63 0.63 2.23
CA ALA A 36 4.92 1.51 1.09
C ALA A 36 4.44 0.91 -0.25
N GLN A 37 4.59 -0.40 -0.44
CA GLN A 37 4.06 -1.11 -1.61
C GLN A 37 2.55 -0.99 -1.70
N MET A 38 1.85 -1.25 -0.60
CA MET A 38 0.41 -1.05 -0.54
C MET A 38 0.08 0.39 -0.91
N ALA A 39 0.67 1.37 -0.23
CA ALA A 39 0.34 2.79 -0.45
C ALA A 39 0.56 3.24 -1.91
N ALA A 40 1.54 2.65 -2.61
CA ALA A 40 1.79 2.89 -4.02
C ALA A 40 0.69 2.33 -4.95
N MET A 41 -0.16 1.41 -4.49
CA MET A 41 -1.25 0.81 -5.27
C MET A 41 -2.48 1.68 -5.39
N VAL A 42 -2.77 2.50 -4.37
CA VAL A 42 -4.00 3.32 -4.25
C VAL A 42 -4.37 4.10 -5.52
N PRO A 43 -3.43 4.71 -6.27
CA PRO A 43 -3.79 5.50 -7.46
C PRO A 43 -4.34 4.67 -8.62
N ASN A 44 -3.95 3.41 -8.75
CA ASN A 44 -4.43 2.51 -9.80
C ASN A 44 -4.29 1.04 -9.38
N PRO A 45 -5.15 0.56 -8.48
CA PRO A 45 -4.99 -0.73 -7.83
C PRO A 45 -5.02 -1.90 -8.82
N ARG A 46 -5.95 -1.87 -9.80
CA ARG A 46 -6.08 -2.94 -10.81
C ARG A 46 -4.84 -3.08 -11.69
N LEU A 47 -4.26 -1.96 -12.11
CA LEU A 47 -3.02 -1.96 -12.91
C LEU A 47 -1.84 -2.47 -12.09
N TYR A 48 -1.66 -1.96 -10.88
CA TYR A 48 -0.49 -2.26 -10.06
C TYR A 48 -0.55 -3.64 -9.40
N GLU A 49 -1.74 -4.21 -9.22
CA GLU A 49 -1.90 -5.61 -8.79
C GLU A 49 -1.20 -6.57 -9.77
N HIS A 50 -1.36 -6.34 -11.08
CA HIS A 50 -0.78 -7.17 -12.14
C HIS A 50 0.64 -6.71 -12.55
N ASN A 51 1.01 -5.45 -12.27
CA ASN A 51 2.26 -4.84 -12.72
C ASN A 51 3.13 -4.31 -11.57
N ARG A 52 3.23 -5.05 -10.46
CA ARG A 52 4.10 -4.72 -9.30
C ARG A 52 5.59 -4.64 -9.67
N GLY A 53 6.01 -5.30 -10.74
CA GLY A 53 7.40 -5.21 -11.25
C GLY A 53 7.69 -3.95 -12.07
N SER A 54 6.66 -3.15 -12.42
CA SER A 54 6.85 -2.01 -13.33
C SER A 54 7.74 -0.92 -12.72
N ARG A 55 8.58 -0.30 -13.56
CA ARG A 55 9.49 0.78 -13.14
C ARG A 55 8.75 1.96 -12.51
N THR A 56 7.56 2.29 -13.03
CA THR A 56 6.70 3.36 -12.52
C THR A 56 6.19 3.05 -11.12
N TYR A 57 5.75 1.82 -10.88
CA TYR A 57 5.32 1.40 -9.54
C TYR A 57 6.49 1.43 -8.55
N GLN A 58 7.64 0.86 -8.91
CA GLN A 58 8.82 0.83 -8.04
C GLN A 58 9.33 2.24 -7.69
N ARG A 59 9.29 3.18 -8.65
CA ARG A 59 9.57 4.60 -8.39
C ARG A 59 8.63 5.20 -7.35
N ARG A 60 7.32 4.93 -7.44
CA ARG A 60 6.34 5.39 -6.45
C ARG A 60 6.61 4.80 -5.07
N VAL A 61 6.89 3.50 -4.98
CA VAL A 61 7.26 2.84 -3.71
C VAL A 61 8.46 3.53 -3.08
N ALA A 62 9.51 3.81 -3.85
CA ALA A 62 10.70 4.50 -3.35
C ALA A 62 10.40 5.91 -2.83
N VAL A 63 9.56 6.68 -3.54
CA VAL A 63 9.13 8.01 -3.09
C VAL A 63 8.35 7.92 -1.78
N ILE A 64 7.41 6.99 -1.66
CA ILE A 64 6.62 6.81 -0.43
C ILE A 64 7.52 6.39 0.74
N LYS A 65 8.42 5.42 0.54
CA LYS A 65 9.40 5.02 1.57
C LYS A 65 10.20 6.22 2.06
N ARG A 66 10.65 7.09 1.15
CA ARG A 66 11.38 8.30 1.52
C ARG A 66 10.53 9.20 2.42
N TYR A 67 9.26 9.44 2.09
CA TYR A 67 8.38 10.27 2.92
C TYR A 67 8.03 9.64 4.27
N MET A 68 7.93 8.31 4.34
CA MET A 68 7.69 7.61 5.60
C MET A 68 8.80 7.85 6.64
N ASP A 69 10.02 8.22 6.22
CA ASP A 69 11.14 8.50 7.15
C ASP A 69 10.91 9.84 7.85
N TYR A 70 10.20 10.74 7.18
CA TYR A 70 9.88 12.08 7.68
C TYR A 70 8.55 12.11 8.45
N SER A 71 7.72 11.08 8.35
CA SER A 71 6.47 10.99 9.10
C SER A 71 6.69 10.26 10.43
N GLN A 72 6.70 10.99 11.54
CA GLN A 72 6.55 10.38 12.86
C GLN A 72 5.09 9.93 13.04
N VAL A 73 4.88 8.66 13.38
CA VAL A 73 3.57 8.18 13.85
C VAL A 73 3.40 8.74 15.26
N PRO A 74 2.39 9.59 15.53
CA PRO A 74 2.12 10.06 16.87
C PRO A 74 1.91 8.85 17.79
N ARG A 75 2.56 8.86 18.96
CA ARG A 75 2.39 7.81 19.98
C ARG A 75 1.05 7.94 20.69
#